data_AF-A0A6H0IYE5-F1
#
_entry.id   AF-A0A6H0IYE5-F1
#
_cell.length_a   1.000
_cell.length_b   1.000
_cell.length_c   1.000
_cell.angle_alpha   90.00
_cell.angle_beta   90.00
_cell.angle_gamma   90.00
#
_symmetry.space_group_name_H-M   'P 1'
#
loop_
_entity.id
_entity.type
_entity.pdbx_description
1 polymer ?
#
loop_
_entity_poly.entity_id
_entity_poly.type
_entity_poly.pdbx_seq_one_letter_code
_entity_poly.pdbx_strand_id
1 'polypeptide(L)'
;MTPVVILCLSTTPSWSSRLIPAPIARDDGLRWIPRINGEFSVPVVSTHTTGDLFVPLKMQQIYHDRAEANGSADYLVQRAIRSTGHCDFTDQEKIDSFAAMHAWVDEGAVPAGDAVSDPEQVADPEFGCRFTDPAAPDLQGIPPCP
;
A
#
# COMPACT_ATOMS: atom_id res chain seq x y z
N MET A 1 -69.72 19.13 -24.97
CA MET A 1 -68.49 18.40 -24.64
C MET A 1 -67.36 19.00 -25.45
N THR A 2 -66.44 19.67 -24.77
CA THR A 2 -65.14 20.15 -25.27
C THR A 2 -64.30 20.51 -24.03
N PRO A 3 -62.98 20.35 -24.09
CA PRO A 3 -62.19 19.79 -22.99
C PRO A 3 -61.71 20.80 -21.95
N VAL A 4 -61.41 20.28 -20.76
CA VAL A 4 -60.70 20.95 -19.67
C VAL A 4 -59.21 21.06 -20.03
N VAL A 5 -58.64 22.27 -19.95
CA VAL A 5 -57.20 22.52 -20.00
C VAL A 5 -56.74 22.94 -18.61
N ILE A 6 -55.89 22.13 -17.98
CA ILE A 6 -55.12 22.48 -16.78
C ILE A 6 -53.86 23.17 -17.24
N LEU A 7 -53.71 24.46 -16.92
CA LEU A 7 -52.45 25.19 -16.99
C LEU A 7 -52.25 25.89 -15.64
N CYS A 8 -51.49 25.26 -14.75
CA CYS A 8 -51.15 25.81 -13.43
C CYS A 8 -49.93 26.72 -13.59
N LEU A 9 -50.15 28.04 -13.62
CA LEU A 9 -49.08 29.05 -13.58
C LEU A 9 -48.74 29.44 -12.14
N SER A 10 -47.45 29.39 -11.83
CA SER A 10 -46.71 30.10 -10.78
C SER A 10 -47.12 29.89 -9.30
N THR A 11 -46.61 28.82 -8.70
CA THR A 11 -46.04 28.91 -7.34
C THR A 11 -44.58 28.50 -7.43
N THR A 12 -43.67 29.47 -7.24
CA THR A 12 -42.27 29.15 -6.99
C THR A 12 -42.22 28.34 -5.69
N PRO A 13 -41.77 27.09 -5.68
CA PRO A 13 -41.42 26.48 -4.41
C PRO A 13 -40.24 27.29 -3.87
N SER A 14 -40.37 27.86 -2.67
CA SER A 14 -39.21 28.39 -1.94
C SER A 14 -38.40 27.18 -1.47
N TRP A 15 -37.53 26.68 -2.35
CA TRP A 15 -36.51 25.73 -1.95
C TRP A 15 -35.55 26.53 -1.08
N SER A 16 -35.76 26.46 0.24
CA SER A 16 -34.70 26.78 1.18
C SER A 16 -33.57 25.83 0.83
N SER A 17 -32.58 26.32 0.08
CA SER A 17 -31.30 25.68 -0.10
C SER A 17 -30.63 25.67 1.26
N ARG A 18 -31.04 24.73 2.12
CA ARG A 18 -30.16 24.22 3.16
C ARG A 18 -29.02 23.59 2.39
N LEU A 19 -27.99 24.40 2.13
CA LEU A 19 -26.66 23.89 1.90
C LEU A 19 -26.40 22.99 3.09
N ILE A 20 -26.47 21.68 2.88
CA ILE A 20 -25.86 20.74 3.83
C ILE A 20 -24.40 21.18 3.82
N PRO A 21 -23.86 21.69 4.93
CA PRO A 21 -22.45 22.04 4.96
C PRO A 21 -21.70 20.77 4.57
N ALA A 22 -20.78 20.91 3.60
CA ALA A 22 -19.84 19.84 3.34
C ALA A 22 -19.25 19.40 4.70
N PRO A 23 -19.06 18.09 4.93
CA PRO A 23 -18.40 17.64 6.15
C PRO A 23 -17.13 18.47 6.36
N ILE A 24 -16.94 19.00 7.57
CA ILE A 24 -15.73 19.73 7.92
C ILE A 24 -14.55 18.85 7.52
N ALA A 25 -13.64 19.39 6.70
CA ALA A 25 -12.43 18.69 6.31
C ALA A 25 -11.68 18.30 7.58
N ARG A 26 -11.46 17.00 7.76
CA ARG A 26 -10.75 16.46 8.91
C ARG A 26 -9.29 16.27 8.54
N ASP A 27 -8.39 16.63 9.44
CA ASP A 27 -6.96 16.37 9.36
C ASP A 27 -6.58 14.98 9.87
N ASP A 28 -7.47 14.33 10.62
CA ASP A 28 -7.35 12.97 11.15
C ASP A 28 -7.83 11.85 10.20
N GLY A 29 -8.20 12.18 8.97
CA GLY A 29 -8.30 11.23 7.85
C GLY A 29 -9.72 10.74 7.56
N LEU A 30 -9.83 9.63 6.82
CA LEU A 30 -11.13 9.05 6.47
C LEU A 30 -11.62 8.19 7.63
N ARG A 31 -12.81 8.51 8.16
CA ARG A 31 -13.40 7.94 9.39
C ARG A 31 -13.35 6.41 9.50
N TRP A 32 -13.35 5.71 8.37
CA TRP A 32 -13.40 4.25 8.30
C TRP A 32 -12.18 3.61 7.65
N ILE A 33 -11.17 4.41 7.29
CA ILE A 33 -9.91 3.90 6.73
C ILE A 33 -8.86 4.01 7.82
N PRO A 34 -8.38 2.88 8.37
CA PRO A 34 -7.30 2.89 9.33
C PRO A 34 -6.08 3.62 8.78
N ARG A 35 -5.44 4.43 9.64
CA ARG A 35 -4.16 5.02 9.30
C ARG A 35 -3.05 4.00 9.52
N ILE A 36 -2.19 3.84 8.52
CA ILE A 36 -0.98 3.03 8.63
C ILE A 36 0.17 3.97 9.01
N ASN A 37 0.31 4.22 10.32
CA ASN A 37 1.26 5.20 10.86
C ASN A 37 2.65 4.61 11.19
N GLY A 38 2.85 3.31 11.05
CA GLY A 38 4.09 2.67 11.49
C GLY A 38 4.24 2.61 13.01
N GLU A 39 3.13 2.60 13.76
CA GLU A 39 3.14 2.48 15.22
C GLU A 39 3.10 0.99 15.61
N PHE A 40 4.27 0.36 15.72
CA PHE A 40 4.40 -1.05 16.12
C PHE A 40 5.62 -1.26 17.02
N SER A 41 5.54 -2.30 17.86
CA SER A 41 6.58 -2.70 18.81
C SER A 41 6.89 -4.20 18.73
N VAL A 42 6.58 -4.81 17.59
CA VAL A 42 6.80 -6.23 17.30
C VAL A 42 7.48 -6.35 15.95
N PRO A 43 8.29 -7.40 15.71
CA PRO A 43 8.88 -7.66 14.41
C PRO A 43 7.86 -7.62 13.25
N VAL A 44 8.19 -6.89 12.20
CA VAL A 44 7.40 -6.78 10.96
C VAL A 44 8.29 -7.04 9.76
N VAL A 45 7.95 -8.05 8.97
CA VAL A 45 8.49 -8.25 7.62
C VAL A 45 7.42 -7.82 6.62
N SER A 46 7.69 -6.79 5.84
CA SER A 46 6.84 -6.37 4.72
C SER A 46 7.42 -6.86 3.40
N THR A 47 6.56 -7.32 2.49
CA THR A 47 6.96 -7.79 1.15
C THR A 47 6.13 -7.06 0.10
N HIS A 48 6.77 -6.56 -0.95
CA HIS A 48 6.10 -5.76 -1.97
C HIS A 48 6.68 -6.01 -3.36
N THR A 49 5.84 -6.06 -4.38
CA THR A 49 6.30 -6.20 -5.77
C THR A 49 6.79 -4.86 -6.34
N THR A 50 7.89 -4.86 -7.07
CA THR A 50 8.54 -3.63 -7.56
C THR A 50 7.69 -2.86 -8.57
N GLY A 51 6.88 -3.56 -9.37
CA GLY A 51 6.06 -2.98 -10.44
C GLY A 51 4.57 -2.84 -10.10
N ASP A 52 4.18 -2.93 -8.83
CA ASP A 52 2.79 -2.75 -8.40
C ASP A 52 2.24 -1.35 -8.76
N LEU A 53 1.26 -1.30 -9.66
CA LEU A 53 0.61 -0.04 -10.06
C LEU A 53 -0.68 0.25 -9.27
N PHE A 54 -1.17 -0.69 -8.46
CA PHE A 54 -2.32 -0.48 -7.57
C PHE A 54 -1.89 0.15 -6.26
N VAL A 55 -0.80 -0.35 -5.68
CA VAL A 55 -0.17 0.18 -4.48
C VAL A 55 1.31 0.39 -4.80
N PRO A 56 1.70 1.57 -5.32
CA PRO A 56 3.07 1.82 -5.77
C PRO A 56 4.10 1.56 -4.67
N LEU A 57 5.32 1.17 -5.05
CA LEU A 57 6.46 1.01 -4.15
C LEU A 57 6.69 2.26 -3.26
N LYS A 58 6.27 3.44 -3.73
CA LYS A 58 6.25 4.68 -2.93
C LYS A 58 5.50 4.53 -1.59
N MET A 59 4.49 3.67 -1.51
CA MET A 59 3.78 3.39 -0.26
C MET A 59 4.65 2.64 0.75
N GLN A 60 5.58 1.79 0.30
CA GLN A 60 6.58 1.16 1.17
C GLN A 60 7.59 2.18 1.69
N GLN A 61 8.01 3.13 0.86
CA GLN A 61 8.86 4.25 1.30
C GLN A 61 8.15 5.11 2.35
N ILE A 62 6.89 5.48 2.11
CA ILE A 62 6.10 6.23 3.08
C ILE A 62 5.92 5.44 4.39
N TYR A 63 5.78 4.11 4.31
CA TYR A 63 5.68 3.26 5.49
C TYR A 63 6.99 3.22 6.28
N HIS A 64 8.14 3.15 5.59
CA HIS A 64 9.46 3.29 6.20
C HIS A 64 9.62 4.63 6.93
N ASP A 65 9.37 5.75 6.24
CA ASP A 65 9.50 7.10 6.80
C ASP A 65 8.62 7.28 8.06
N ARG A 66 7.43 6.66 8.05
CA ARG A 66 6.51 6.65 9.18
C ARG A 66 7.00 5.80 10.35
N ALA A 67 7.62 4.65 10.07
CA ALA A 67 8.23 3.82 11.10
C ALA A 67 9.42 4.53 11.75
N GLU A 68 10.26 5.20 10.96
CA GLU A 68 11.35 6.05 11.47
C GLU A 68 10.82 7.18 12.36
N ALA A 69 9.82 7.92 11.87
CA ALA A 69 9.22 9.04 12.60
C ALA A 69 8.60 8.62 13.95
N ASN A 70 8.15 7.36 14.07
CA ASN A 70 7.57 6.81 15.28
C ASN A 70 8.55 5.94 16.10
N GLY A 71 9.82 5.86 15.71
CA GLY A 71 10.84 5.11 16.44
C GLY A 71 10.67 3.59 16.39
N SER A 72 9.98 3.07 15.37
CA SER A 72 9.71 1.64 15.17
C SER A 72 10.50 1.04 14.00
N ALA A 73 11.33 1.81 13.31
CA ALA A 73 12.11 1.34 12.15
C ALA A 73 12.97 0.10 12.47
N ASP A 74 13.50 -0.01 13.69
CA ASP A 74 14.27 -1.19 14.14
C ASP A 74 13.44 -2.49 14.19
N TYR A 75 12.11 -2.38 14.16
CA TYR A 75 11.18 -3.51 14.09
C TYR A 75 10.66 -3.78 12.66
N LEU A 76 11.15 -3.06 11.64
CA LEU A 76 10.70 -3.18 10.26
C LEU A 76 11.82 -3.67 9.34
N VAL A 77 11.54 -4.76 8.64
CA VAL A 77 12.33 -5.22 7.49
C VAL A 77 11.42 -5.26 6.28
N GLN A 78 11.86 -4.64 5.18
CA GLN A 78 11.11 -4.61 3.93
C GLN A 78 11.84 -5.43 2.86
N ARG A 79 11.10 -6.20 2.07
CA ARG A 79 11.61 -7.03 0.98
C ARG A 79 10.90 -6.67 -0.31
N ALA A 80 11.67 -6.37 -1.34
CA ALA A 80 11.16 -6.16 -2.69
C ALA A 80 11.21 -7.48 -3.47
N ILE A 81 10.14 -7.76 -4.21
CA ILE A 81 10.02 -8.90 -5.12
C ILE A 81 9.85 -8.38 -6.53
N ARG A 82 10.57 -8.98 -7.48
CA ARG A 82 10.56 -8.60 -8.88
C ARG A 82 9.33 -9.18 -9.57
N SER A 83 8.28 -8.38 -9.61
CA SER A 83 7.08 -8.63 -10.41
C SER A 83 6.37 -7.30 -10.71
N THR A 84 5.58 -7.27 -11.79
CA THR A 84 4.70 -6.16 -12.17
C THR A 84 3.28 -6.30 -11.61
N GLY A 85 2.90 -7.47 -11.08
CA GLY A 85 1.58 -7.71 -10.53
C GLY A 85 1.40 -7.22 -9.08
N HIS A 86 0.18 -6.91 -8.68
CA HIS A 86 -0.16 -6.61 -7.28
C HIS A 86 -0.20 -7.89 -6.45
N CYS A 87 0.58 -7.95 -5.37
CA CYS A 87 0.74 -9.15 -4.51
C CYS A 87 1.13 -10.43 -5.28
N ASP A 88 1.81 -10.27 -6.42
CA ASP A 88 2.16 -11.35 -7.33
C ASP A 88 3.45 -12.05 -6.86
N PHE A 89 3.30 -12.83 -5.80
CA PHE A 89 4.36 -13.59 -5.14
C PHE A 89 4.20 -15.09 -5.39
N THR A 90 5.31 -15.80 -5.54
CA THR A 90 5.31 -17.27 -5.48
C THR A 90 4.97 -17.75 -4.07
N ASP A 91 4.59 -19.02 -3.95
CA ASP A 91 4.35 -19.60 -2.63
C ASP A 91 5.65 -19.68 -1.82
N GLN A 92 6.79 -19.89 -2.47
CA GLN A 92 8.09 -19.91 -1.81
C GLN A 92 8.45 -18.54 -1.22
N GLU A 93 8.25 -17.45 -1.95
CA GLU A 93 8.52 -16.09 -1.46
C GLU A 93 7.67 -15.72 -0.23
N LYS A 94 6.41 -16.16 -0.21
CA LYS A 94 5.52 -16.00 0.95
C LYS A 94 6.02 -16.82 2.15
N ILE A 95 6.39 -18.08 1.92
CA ILE A 95 6.92 -18.99 2.95
C ILE A 95 8.21 -18.41 3.54
N ASP A 96 9.14 -17.93 2.70
CA ASP A 96 10.42 -17.39 3.13
C ASP A 96 10.27 -16.08 3.90
N SER A 97 9.30 -15.25 3.53
CA SER A 97 8.97 -14.02 4.26
C SER A 97 8.33 -14.31 5.61
N PHE A 98 7.42 -15.28 5.67
CA PHE A 98 6.82 -15.73 6.93
C PHE A 98 7.85 -16.40 7.85
N ALA A 99 8.68 -17.29 7.31
CA ALA A 99 9.73 -17.98 8.07
C ALA A 99 10.76 -17.00 8.64
N ALA A 100 11.14 -15.96 7.88
CA ALA A 100 12.02 -14.91 8.35
C ALA A 100 11.42 -14.08 9.49
N MET A 101 10.14 -13.72 9.39
CA MET A 101 9.43 -13.04 10.48
C MET A 101 9.37 -13.94 11.72
N HIS A 102 9.04 -15.22 11.56
CA HIS A 102 8.97 -16.18 12.65
C HIS A 102 10.32 -16.37 13.35
N ALA A 103 11.40 -16.56 12.60
CA ALA A 103 12.75 -16.67 13.14
C ALA A 103 13.18 -15.38 13.88
N TRP A 104 12.78 -14.21 13.38
CA TRP A 104 13.04 -12.96 14.09
C TRP A 104 12.32 -12.91 15.44
N VAL A 105 11.05 -13.31 15.47
CA VAL A 105 10.26 -13.34 16.70
C VAL A 105 10.84 -14.34 17.71
N ASP A 106 11.20 -15.54 17.28
CA ASP A 106 11.60 -16.63 18.17
C ASP A 106 13.08 -16.54 18.60
N GLU A 107 13.95 -16.15 17.69
CA GLU A 107 15.41 -16.21 17.88
C GLU A 107 16.06 -14.83 18.01
N GLY A 108 15.33 -13.75 17.72
CA GLY A 108 15.87 -12.39 17.72
C GLY A 108 16.79 -12.09 16.51
N ALA A 109 16.88 -13.01 15.54
CA ALA A 109 17.70 -12.83 14.35
C ALA A 109 16.99 -11.89 13.35
N VAL A 110 17.41 -10.62 13.31
CA VAL A 110 16.87 -9.63 12.35
C VAL A 110 17.15 -10.13 10.91
N PRO A 111 16.10 -10.35 10.10
CA PRO A 111 16.27 -10.89 8.76
C PRO A 111 16.81 -9.81 7.82
N ALA A 112 17.43 -10.25 6.73
CA ALA A 112 17.81 -9.34 5.66
C ALA A 112 16.57 -8.74 4.99
N GLY A 113 16.71 -7.48 4.55
CA GLY A 113 15.78 -6.75 3.70
C GLY A 113 16.48 -5.88 2.66
N ASP A 114 15.70 -5.07 1.96
CA ASP A 114 16.10 -4.12 0.95
C ASP A 114 15.96 -2.68 1.47
N ALA A 115 16.86 -1.80 1.00
CA ALA A 115 16.82 -0.38 1.30
C ALA A 115 15.80 0.35 0.42
N VAL A 116 14.50 0.14 0.69
CA VAL A 116 13.41 0.66 -0.17
C VAL A 116 13.33 2.18 -0.22
N SER A 117 13.87 2.87 0.79
CA SER A 117 13.90 4.33 0.93
C SER A 117 15.15 4.97 0.32
N ASP A 118 16.16 4.19 -0.05
CA ASP A 118 17.39 4.66 -0.67
C ASP A 118 17.22 4.78 -2.20
N PRO A 119 17.24 5.99 -2.78
CA PRO A 119 17.05 6.19 -4.21
C PRO A 119 18.13 5.54 -5.08
N GLU A 120 19.37 5.45 -4.61
CA GLU A 120 20.46 4.83 -5.37
C GLU A 120 20.23 3.31 -5.46
N GLN A 121 19.84 2.69 -4.35
CA GLN A 121 19.53 1.26 -4.31
C GLN A 121 18.27 0.91 -5.09
N VAL A 122 17.23 1.73 -5.01
CA VAL A 122 15.99 1.51 -5.78
C VAL A 122 16.22 1.68 -7.30
N ALA A 123 17.19 2.49 -7.70
CA ALA A 123 17.56 2.66 -9.11
C ALA A 123 18.43 1.52 -9.65
N ASP A 124 18.93 0.62 -8.79
CA ASP A 124 19.75 -0.51 -9.20
C ASP A 124 18.95 -1.48 -10.10
N PRO A 125 19.48 -1.90 -11.27
CA PRO A 125 18.83 -2.87 -12.15
C PRO A 125 18.51 -4.22 -11.48
N GLU A 126 19.16 -4.56 -10.37
CA GLU A 126 18.97 -5.79 -9.57
C GLU A 126 18.11 -5.55 -8.31
N PHE A 127 17.58 -4.34 -8.10
CA PHE A 127 16.68 -4.06 -6.97
C PHE A 127 15.46 -4.98 -6.91
N GLY A 128 15.29 -5.68 -5.79
CA GLY A 128 14.22 -6.67 -5.60
C GLY A 128 14.56 -8.07 -6.12
N CYS A 129 15.74 -8.31 -6.68
CA CYS A 129 16.14 -9.68 -7.03
C CYS A 129 16.53 -10.54 -5.84
N ARG A 130 17.04 -9.94 -4.77
CA ARG A 130 17.59 -10.65 -3.62
C ARG A 130 16.64 -11.67 -3.00
N PHE A 131 15.34 -11.37 -3.00
CA PHE A 131 14.30 -12.21 -2.40
C PHE A 131 13.33 -12.78 -3.42
N THR A 132 13.55 -12.52 -4.72
CA THR A 132 12.73 -13.10 -5.78
C THR A 132 13.13 -14.55 -5.99
N ASP A 133 12.14 -15.43 -6.09
CA ASP A 133 12.36 -16.83 -6.45
C ASP A 133 12.90 -16.90 -7.90
N PRO A 134 14.12 -17.42 -8.14
CA PRO A 134 14.66 -17.54 -9.50
C PRO A 134 13.88 -18.53 -10.37
N ALA A 135 13.08 -19.41 -9.76
CA ALA A 135 12.16 -20.30 -10.46
C ALA A 135 10.77 -19.67 -10.67
N ALA A 136 10.54 -18.43 -10.22
CA ALA A 136 9.32 -17.71 -10.53
C ALA A 136 9.14 -17.69 -12.05
N PRO A 137 7.93 -18.01 -12.57
CA PRO A 137 7.65 -17.85 -13.98
C PRO A 137 7.92 -16.41 -14.40
N ASP A 138 8.26 -16.15 -15.67
CA ASP A 138 8.37 -14.77 -16.17
C ASP A 138 7.03 -14.04 -15.97
N LEU A 139 6.96 -13.27 -14.88
CA LEU A 139 5.81 -12.46 -14.54
C LEU A 139 5.89 -11.19 -15.39
N GLN A 140 5.46 -11.35 -16.65
CA GLN A 140 5.06 -10.26 -17.55
C GLN A 140 6.21 -9.50 -18.23
N GLY A 141 7.28 -10.18 -18.62
CA GLY A 141 8.33 -9.63 -19.50
C GLY A 141 9.39 -8.83 -18.76
N ILE A 142 9.61 -9.14 -17.48
CA ILE A 142 10.70 -8.57 -16.70
C ILE A 142 11.93 -9.46 -16.87
N PRO A 143 13.14 -8.90 -17.07
CA PRO A 143 14.35 -9.70 -17.09
C PRO A 143 14.46 -10.57 -15.82
N PRO A 144 14.81 -11.86 -15.94
CA PRO A 144 15.00 -12.70 -14.79
C PRO A 144 16.10 -12.14 -13.90
N CYS A 145 15.98 -12.40 -12.61
CA CYS A 145 17.07 -12.15 -11.67
C CYS A 145 18.29 -13.02 -12.02
N PRO A 146 19.51 -12.48 -11.82
CA PRO A 146 20.76 -13.18 -12.13
C PRO A 146 20.97 -14.45 -11.31
#